data_AF-A0A954B0K2-F1
#
_entry.id   AF-A0A954B0K2-F1
#
_cell.length_a   1.000
_cell.length_b   1.000
_cell.length_c   1.000
_cell.angle_alpha   90.00
_cell.angle_beta   90.00
_cell.angle_gamma   90.00
#
_symmetry.space_group_name_H-M   'P 1'
#
loop_
_entity.id
_entity.type
_entity.pdbx_description
1 polymer ?
#
loop_
_entity_poly.entity_id
_entity_poly.type
_entity_poly.pdbx_seq_one_letter_code
_entity_poly.pdbx_strand_id
1 'polypeptide(L)'
;VAKYTINPAIAHGLSSEIGSIEVGKRADLVLWNPAFFGVKPEIVMLGGTIACAQMGDPNASIPTPQPVYTRPMFGAYGGSVHKSAVIFVSAAAQADGIGAALGLSKDTVAVRNTRSISKADMVMNNATPLIEVNPETYEVRADGELLTCEPAAELPMAQRYFLF
;
A
#
# COMPACT_ATOMS: atom_id res chain seq x y z
N VAL A 1 -7.58 3.14 7.35
CA VAL A 1 -6.73 2.03 6.85
C VAL A 1 -7.27 1.38 5.57
N ALA A 2 -8.53 0.92 5.51
CA ALA A 2 -9.07 0.18 4.35
C ALA A 2 -8.91 0.90 2.99
N LYS A 3 -9.01 2.23 2.99
CA LYS A 3 -8.91 3.11 1.81
C LYS A 3 -7.60 2.98 1.01
N TYR A 4 -6.48 2.64 1.66
CA TYR A 4 -5.15 2.50 1.00
C TYR A 4 -4.59 1.08 1.08
N THR A 5 -5.35 0.13 1.63
CA THR A 5 -4.92 -1.26 1.83
C THR A 5 -5.84 -2.21 1.07
N ILE A 6 -6.92 -2.67 1.70
CA ILE A 6 -7.79 -3.72 1.14
C ILE A 6 -8.65 -3.23 -0.03
N ASN A 7 -9.15 -1.99 -0.01
CA ASN A 7 -10.08 -1.52 -1.05
C ASN A 7 -9.40 -1.37 -2.43
N PRO A 8 -8.21 -0.77 -2.55
CA PRO A 8 -7.45 -0.81 -3.81
C PRO A 8 -7.12 -2.24 -4.25
N ALA A 9 -6.78 -3.13 -3.31
CA ALA A 9 -6.52 -4.53 -3.63
C ALA A 9 -7.77 -5.26 -4.17
N ILE A 10 -8.96 -5.00 -3.63
CA ILE A 10 -10.22 -5.53 -4.16
C ILE A 10 -10.47 -4.96 -5.56
N ALA A 11 -10.39 -3.64 -5.74
CA ALA A 11 -10.68 -2.97 -7.00
C ALA A 11 -9.81 -3.48 -8.17
N HIS A 12 -8.54 -3.80 -7.89
CA HIS A 12 -7.61 -4.33 -8.89
C HIS A 12 -7.52 -5.85 -8.95
N GLY A 13 -8.32 -6.58 -8.16
CA GLY A 13 -8.34 -8.04 -8.18
C GLY A 13 -7.10 -8.71 -7.58
N LEU A 14 -6.50 -8.04 -6.60
CA LEU A 14 -5.27 -8.43 -5.89
C LEU A 14 -5.54 -8.88 -4.43
N SER A 15 -6.79 -8.72 -3.96
CA SER A 15 -7.16 -8.88 -2.54
C SER A 15 -6.94 -10.27 -1.96
N SER A 16 -6.77 -11.28 -2.80
CA SER A 16 -6.38 -12.62 -2.39
C SER A 16 -4.91 -12.75 -1.98
N GLU A 17 -4.06 -11.85 -2.49
CA GLU A 17 -2.61 -11.88 -2.27
C GLU A 17 -2.18 -10.84 -1.26
N ILE A 18 -2.76 -9.62 -1.31
CA ILE A 18 -2.30 -8.45 -0.55
C ILE A 18 -3.49 -7.62 -0.02
N GLY A 19 -3.18 -6.60 0.77
CA GLY A 19 -4.14 -5.57 1.20
C GLY A 19 -4.65 -5.74 2.63
N SER A 20 -4.29 -6.81 3.34
CA SER A 20 -4.63 -7.01 4.75
C SER A 20 -3.74 -8.08 5.38
N ILE A 21 -3.75 -8.14 6.72
CA ILE A 21 -3.05 -9.17 7.49
C ILE A 21 -4.05 -10.32 7.73
N GLU A 22 -4.06 -11.29 6.84
CA GLU A 22 -4.94 -12.47 6.89
C GLU A 22 -4.14 -13.72 6.51
N VAL A 23 -4.49 -14.85 7.12
CA VAL A 23 -3.85 -16.15 6.81
C VAL A 23 -4.05 -16.49 5.33
N GLY A 24 -2.98 -16.93 4.67
CA GLY A 24 -2.96 -17.28 3.25
C GLY A 24 -2.58 -16.13 2.31
N LYS A 25 -2.50 -14.89 2.81
CA LYS A 25 -1.97 -13.75 2.04
C LYS A 25 -0.46 -13.64 2.15
N ARG A 26 0.15 -12.88 1.24
CA ARG A 26 1.57 -12.57 1.25
C ARG A 26 1.94 -11.79 2.51
N ALA A 27 3.11 -12.11 3.07
CA ALA A 27 3.68 -11.42 4.23
C ALA A 27 4.33 -10.08 3.82
N ASP A 28 3.53 -9.20 3.22
CA ASP A 28 3.88 -7.82 2.89
C ASP A 28 3.43 -6.93 4.07
N LEU A 29 4.35 -6.65 5.00
CA LEU A 29 4.06 -6.06 6.31
C LEU A 29 4.84 -4.77 6.54
N VAL A 30 4.26 -3.83 7.29
CA VAL A 30 4.93 -2.60 7.71
C VAL A 30 4.84 -2.46 9.22
N LEU A 31 6.00 -2.36 9.87
CA LEU A 31 6.10 -2.13 11.30
C LEU A 31 6.30 -0.65 11.58
N TRP A 32 5.64 -0.17 12.61
CA TRP A 32 5.62 1.21 13.02
C TRP A 32 5.93 1.34 14.50
N ASN A 33 6.84 2.25 14.82
CA ASN A 33 6.80 2.90 16.12
C ASN A 33 5.55 3.80 16.17
N PRO A 34 4.68 3.71 17.20
CA PRO A 34 3.47 4.51 17.31
C PRO A 34 3.70 6.02 17.14
N ALA A 35 4.84 6.55 17.60
CA ALA A 35 5.17 7.97 17.46
C ALA A 35 5.41 8.43 16.01
N PHE A 36 5.67 7.49 15.09
CA PHE A 36 5.92 7.76 13.67
C PHE A 36 4.86 7.16 12.74
N PHE A 37 3.76 6.65 13.31
CA PHE A 37 2.71 5.96 12.55
C PHE A 37 2.19 6.81 11.39
N GLY A 38 2.24 6.24 10.17
CA GLY A 38 1.82 6.89 8.93
C GLY A 38 2.83 7.90 8.36
N VAL A 39 3.95 8.17 9.02
CA VAL A 39 4.96 9.16 8.60
C VAL A 39 6.25 8.48 8.14
N LYS A 40 6.94 7.77 9.03
CA LYS A 40 8.21 7.08 8.76
C LYS A 40 8.15 5.65 9.30
N PRO A 41 8.05 4.61 8.45
CA PRO A 41 8.00 3.23 8.91
C PRO A 41 9.36 2.81 9.47
N GLU A 42 9.33 1.90 10.44
CA GLU A 42 10.54 1.36 11.06
C GLU A 42 11.13 0.22 10.22
N ILE A 43 10.27 -0.70 9.78
CA ILE A 43 10.63 -1.86 8.95
C ILE A 43 9.53 -2.07 7.90
N VAL A 44 9.93 -2.32 6.66
CA VAL A 44 9.06 -2.76 5.57
C VAL A 44 9.50 -4.15 5.12
N MET A 45 8.57 -5.09 5.11
CA MET A 45 8.76 -6.47 4.68
C MET A 45 7.97 -6.74 3.41
N LEU A 46 8.59 -7.48 2.48
CA LEU A 46 7.93 -8.04 1.31
C LEU A 46 8.16 -9.56 1.30
N GLY A 47 7.09 -10.32 1.13
CA GLY A 47 7.14 -11.79 1.07
C GLY A 47 7.86 -12.42 2.27
N GLY A 48 7.76 -11.80 3.45
CA GLY A 48 8.43 -12.28 4.67
C GLY A 48 9.89 -11.85 4.84
N THR A 49 10.47 -11.10 3.90
CA THR A 49 11.85 -10.59 3.99
C THR A 49 11.89 -9.08 4.15
N ILE A 50 12.76 -8.54 5.01
CA ILE A 50 12.91 -7.10 5.19
C ILE A 50 13.50 -6.48 3.92
N ALA A 51 12.73 -5.59 3.29
CA ALA A 51 13.11 -4.87 2.07
C ALA A 51 13.80 -3.53 2.39
N CYS A 52 13.32 -2.81 3.40
CA CYS A 52 13.99 -1.61 3.93
C CYS A 52 13.69 -1.40 5.41
N ALA A 53 14.56 -0.67 6.11
CA ALA A 53 14.38 -0.31 7.52
C ALA A 53 15.09 1.00 7.86
N GLN A 54 14.70 1.64 8.97
CA GLN A 54 15.48 2.73 9.58
C GLN A 54 16.76 2.14 10.16
N MET A 55 17.91 2.60 9.68
CA MET A 55 19.19 2.02 10.05
C MET A 55 20.27 3.09 10.25
N GLY A 56 20.98 2.98 11.38
CA GLY A 56 22.09 3.83 11.77
C GLY A 56 23.37 3.60 10.97
N ASP A 57 24.49 4.09 11.49
CA ASP A 57 25.81 3.90 10.89
C ASP A 57 26.22 2.41 10.87
N PRO A 58 26.47 1.81 9.69
CA PRO A 58 26.87 0.41 9.57
C PRO A 58 28.25 0.10 10.18
N ASN A 59 29.10 1.10 10.43
CA ASN A 59 30.40 0.91 11.09
C ASN A 59 30.33 1.09 12.62
N ALA A 60 29.15 1.40 13.17
CA ALA A 60 28.99 1.53 14.60
C ALA A 60 28.92 0.16 15.31
N SER A 61 29.04 0.17 16.64
CA SER A 61 29.05 -1.06 17.45
C SER A 61 27.69 -1.79 17.51
N ILE A 62 26.60 -1.08 17.23
CA ILE A 62 25.20 -1.56 17.19
C ILE A 62 24.44 -0.78 16.10
N PRO A 63 23.23 -1.17 15.67
CA PRO A 63 22.55 -0.57 14.50
C PRO A 63 21.83 0.78 14.75
N THR A 64 21.77 1.24 16.00
CA THR A 64 21.04 2.46 16.42
C THR A 64 21.81 3.80 16.42
N PRO A 65 23.17 3.85 16.42
CA PRO A 65 23.92 5.09 16.37
C PRO A 65 23.69 5.87 15.08
N GLN A 66 23.66 7.19 15.20
CA GLN A 66 23.40 8.11 14.09
C GLN A 66 24.49 8.07 13.02
N PRO A 67 24.18 8.37 11.75
CA PRO A 67 22.89 8.84 11.24
C PRO A 67 21.92 7.71 10.88
N VAL A 68 20.69 7.81 11.39
CA VAL A 68 19.58 6.90 11.08
C VAL A 68 18.75 7.44 9.92
N TYR A 69 18.63 6.63 8.86
CA TYR A 69 17.74 6.90 7.74
C TYR A 69 17.29 5.58 7.10
N THR A 70 16.30 5.65 6.20
CA THR A 70 15.80 4.48 5.48
C THR A 70 16.90 3.91 4.59
N ARG A 71 17.29 2.66 4.83
CA ARG A 71 18.25 1.94 4.00
C ARG A 71 17.60 0.70 3.37
N PRO A 72 17.94 0.35 2.12
CA PRO A 72 17.63 -0.96 1.57
C PRO A 72 18.26 -2.07 2.43
N MET A 73 17.52 -3.16 2.61
CA MET A 73 17.92 -4.35 3.37
C MET A 73 18.04 -5.55 2.43
N PHE A 74 18.41 -6.72 2.94
CA PHE A 74 18.68 -7.91 2.13
C PHE A 74 17.53 -8.30 1.17
N GLY A 75 16.27 -8.02 1.51
CA GLY A 75 15.11 -8.24 0.64
C GLY A 75 15.13 -7.44 -0.66
N ALA A 76 15.90 -6.34 -0.72
CA ALA A 76 16.05 -5.48 -1.88
C ALA A 76 17.23 -5.86 -2.80
N TYR A 77 17.95 -6.96 -2.52
CA TYR A 77 19.15 -7.33 -3.26
C TYR A 77 19.09 -8.74 -3.89
N GLY A 78 19.71 -8.85 -5.06
CA GLY A 78 19.96 -10.12 -5.76
C GLY A 78 18.72 -11.01 -5.91
N GLY A 79 18.92 -12.32 -5.73
CA GLY A 79 17.85 -13.32 -5.81
C GLY A 79 16.73 -13.12 -4.80
N SER A 80 16.96 -12.40 -3.70
CA SER A 80 15.93 -12.12 -2.70
C SER A 80 14.79 -11.29 -3.31
N VAL A 81 15.09 -10.36 -4.21
CA VAL A 81 14.08 -9.55 -4.92
C VAL A 81 13.14 -10.42 -5.75
N HIS A 82 13.68 -11.50 -6.33
CA HIS A 82 12.92 -12.41 -7.18
C HIS A 82 11.94 -13.27 -6.37
N LYS A 83 12.33 -13.67 -5.16
CA LYS A 83 11.52 -14.52 -4.27
C LYS A 83 10.59 -13.73 -3.34
N SER A 84 10.95 -12.50 -3.01
CA SER A 84 10.19 -11.66 -2.07
C SER A 84 9.05 -10.91 -2.75
N ALA A 85 9.11 -10.68 -4.06
CA ALA A 85 8.12 -9.89 -4.81
C ALA A 85 7.55 -10.68 -6.00
N VAL A 86 6.34 -10.28 -6.43
CA VAL A 86 5.64 -10.87 -7.58
C VAL A 86 5.34 -9.81 -8.64
N ILE A 87 5.02 -10.25 -9.85
CA ILE A 87 4.48 -9.43 -10.93
C ILE A 87 3.03 -9.83 -11.17
N PHE A 88 2.10 -8.90 -10.98
CA PHE A 88 0.69 -9.14 -11.29
C PHE A 88 0.45 -9.02 -12.80
N VAL A 89 -0.19 -10.04 -13.38
CA VAL A 89 -0.50 -10.13 -14.82
C VAL A 89 -1.97 -10.49 -15.04
N SER A 90 -2.45 -10.38 -16.28
CA SER A 90 -3.79 -10.87 -16.62
C SER A 90 -3.85 -12.40 -16.53
N ALA A 91 -5.03 -12.95 -16.27
CA ALA A 91 -5.24 -14.40 -16.25
C ALA A 91 -4.86 -15.07 -17.58
N ALA A 92 -5.10 -14.39 -18.71
CA ALA A 92 -4.69 -14.87 -20.03
C ALA A 92 -3.17 -14.94 -20.16
N ALA A 93 -2.44 -13.88 -19.81
CA ALA A 93 -0.99 -13.87 -19.88
C ALA A 93 -0.35 -14.91 -18.93
N GLN A 94 -0.95 -15.11 -17.76
CA GLN A 94 -0.53 -16.18 -16.85
C GLN A 94 -0.69 -17.57 -17.51
N ALA A 95 -1.84 -17.82 -18.14
CA ALA A 95 -2.13 -19.08 -18.82
C ALA A 95 -1.21 -19.32 -20.03
N ASP A 96 -0.85 -18.25 -20.74
CA ASP A 96 0.08 -18.27 -21.87
C ASP A 96 1.55 -18.40 -21.44
N GLY A 97 1.84 -18.48 -20.13
CA GLY A 97 3.20 -18.69 -19.62
C GLY A 97 4.11 -17.48 -19.78
N ILE A 98 3.57 -16.25 -19.70
CA ILE A 98 4.30 -15.00 -19.94
C ILE A 98 5.62 -14.88 -19.15
N GLY A 99 5.65 -15.41 -17.92
CA GLY A 99 6.86 -15.41 -17.09
C GLY A 99 8.01 -16.16 -17.74
N ALA A 100 7.76 -17.35 -18.28
CA ALA A 100 8.76 -18.14 -18.99
C ALA A 100 9.10 -17.53 -20.35
N ALA A 101 8.09 -17.08 -21.10
CA ALA A 101 8.28 -16.48 -22.42
C ALA A 101 9.20 -15.25 -22.41
N LEU A 102 9.13 -14.45 -21.33
CA LEU A 102 9.97 -13.26 -21.15
C LEU A 102 11.22 -13.50 -20.27
N GLY A 103 11.42 -14.72 -19.76
CA GLY A 103 12.53 -15.02 -18.86
C GLY A 103 12.50 -14.25 -17.53
N LEU A 104 11.30 -13.97 -16.99
CA LEU A 104 11.14 -13.23 -15.75
C LEU A 104 11.64 -14.07 -14.56
N SER A 105 12.47 -13.46 -13.71
CA SER A 105 12.96 -14.13 -12.51
C SER A 105 11.94 -14.10 -11.34
N LYS A 106 11.02 -13.12 -11.35
CA LYS A 106 9.94 -13.01 -10.36
C LYS A 106 8.78 -13.91 -10.76
N ASP A 107 8.11 -14.46 -9.75
CA ASP A 107 6.87 -15.19 -9.97
C ASP A 107 5.77 -14.23 -10.48
N THR A 108 4.96 -14.75 -11.41
CA THR A 108 3.80 -14.03 -11.96
C THR A 108 2.53 -14.52 -11.28
N VAL A 109 1.63 -13.59 -10.96
CA VAL A 109 0.35 -13.90 -10.32
C VAL A 109 -0.79 -13.27 -11.11
N ALA A 110 -1.80 -14.08 -11.44
CA ALA A 110 -2.97 -13.61 -12.16
C ALA A 110 -3.87 -12.74 -11.27
N VAL A 111 -4.27 -11.57 -11.78
CA VAL A 111 -5.36 -10.78 -11.19
C VAL A 111 -6.69 -11.51 -11.38
N ARG A 112 -7.61 -11.38 -10.41
CA ARG A 112 -8.91 -12.07 -10.42
C ARG A 112 -10.06 -11.20 -9.91
N ASN A 113 -11.29 -11.53 -10.30
CA ASN A 113 -12.50 -10.91 -9.76
C ASN A 113 -12.57 -9.36 -9.90
N THR A 114 -12.19 -8.82 -11.05
CA THR A 114 -12.22 -7.36 -11.31
C THR A 114 -13.56 -6.86 -11.88
N ARG A 115 -14.49 -7.76 -12.20
CA ARG A 115 -15.75 -7.44 -12.91
C ARG A 115 -17.01 -7.82 -12.14
N SER A 116 -16.89 -8.65 -11.10
CA SER A 116 -18.01 -9.09 -10.26
C SER A 116 -18.00 -8.38 -8.91
N ILE A 117 -17.54 -7.14 -8.88
CA ILE A 117 -17.46 -6.27 -7.70
C ILE A 117 -18.21 -4.96 -7.96
N SER A 118 -18.59 -4.30 -6.88
CA SER A 118 -19.36 -3.06 -6.86
C SER A 118 -18.91 -2.16 -5.70
N LYS A 119 -19.59 -1.02 -5.52
CA LYS A 119 -19.36 -0.16 -4.34
C LYS A 119 -19.67 -0.90 -3.03
N ALA A 120 -20.58 -1.88 -3.04
CA ALA A 120 -20.97 -2.66 -1.87
C ALA A 120 -19.79 -3.45 -1.26
N ASP A 121 -18.84 -3.85 -2.10
CA ASP A 121 -17.68 -4.66 -1.72
C ASP A 121 -16.54 -3.84 -1.07
N MET A 122 -16.66 -2.50 -1.05
CA MET A 122 -15.65 -1.63 -0.46
C MET A 122 -15.76 -1.65 1.07
N VAL A 123 -14.80 -2.36 1.71
CA VAL A 123 -14.73 -2.55 3.15
C VAL A 123 -14.74 -1.20 3.89
N MET A 124 -15.71 -1.03 4.79
CA MET A 124 -15.97 0.20 5.58
C MET A 124 -16.20 1.47 4.74
N ASN A 125 -16.44 1.35 3.43
CA ASN A 125 -16.47 2.48 2.49
C ASN A 125 -17.49 2.25 1.35
N ASN A 126 -18.65 1.67 1.66
CA ASN A 126 -19.62 1.21 0.66
C ASN A 126 -20.84 2.13 0.47
N ALA A 127 -20.86 3.31 1.09
CA ALA A 127 -21.97 4.26 0.96
C ALA A 127 -22.20 4.71 -0.49
N THR A 128 -23.47 4.82 -0.88
CA THR A 128 -23.95 5.28 -2.20
C THR A 128 -25.02 6.38 -2.02
N PRO A 129 -24.66 7.56 -1.49
CA PRO A 129 -25.61 8.67 -1.33
C PRO A 129 -26.01 9.25 -2.68
N LEU A 130 -27.15 9.96 -2.71
CA LEU A 130 -27.48 10.82 -3.84
C LEU A 130 -26.58 12.07 -3.77
N ILE A 131 -25.64 12.18 -4.71
CA ILE A 131 -24.74 13.34 -4.82
C ILE A 131 -25.29 14.32 -5.86
N GLU A 132 -25.46 15.56 -5.44
CA GLU A 132 -25.86 16.67 -6.30
C GLU A 132 -24.77 17.75 -6.28
N VAL A 133 -24.45 18.30 -7.44
CA VAL A 133 -23.46 19.38 -7.59
C VAL A 133 -24.11 20.53 -8.33
N ASN A 134 -24.13 21.72 -7.73
CA ASN A 134 -24.65 22.92 -8.38
C ASN A 134 -23.68 23.35 -9.50
N PRO A 135 -24.13 23.52 -10.76
CA PRO A 135 -23.25 23.83 -11.89
C PRO A 135 -22.67 25.25 -11.88
N GLU A 136 -23.27 26.17 -11.12
CA GLU A 136 -22.85 27.58 -11.05
C GLU A 136 -22.02 27.86 -9.80
N THR A 137 -22.41 27.33 -8.64
CA THR A 137 -21.76 27.60 -7.34
C THR A 137 -20.80 26.52 -6.88
N TYR A 138 -20.84 25.34 -7.50
CA TYR A 138 -20.09 24.13 -7.12
C TYR A 138 -20.39 23.61 -5.71
N GLU A 139 -21.50 24.03 -5.10
CA GLU A 139 -22.01 23.41 -3.87
C GLU A 139 -22.25 21.92 -4.10
N VAL A 140 -21.71 21.10 -3.20
CA VAL A 140 -21.89 19.65 -3.20
C VAL A 140 -22.86 19.28 -2.09
N ARG A 141 -23.90 18.53 -2.42
CA ARG A 141 -24.86 17.99 -1.45
C ARG A 141 -24.89 16.46 -1.49
N ALA A 142 -25.02 15.85 -0.33
CA ALA A 142 -25.30 14.42 -0.19
C ALA A 142 -26.64 14.25 0.54
N ASP A 143 -27.60 13.59 -0.10
CA ASP A 143 -28.94 13.39 0.45
C ASP A 143 -29.61 14.71 0.90
N GLY A 144 -29.36 15.79 0.15
CA GLY A 144 -29.84 17.16 0.42
C GLY A 144 -28.97 17.99 1.37
N GLU A 145 -28.05 17.37 2.12
CA GLU A 145 -27.18 18.04 3.08
C GLU A 145 -25.94 18.64 2.41
N LEU A 146 -25.65 19.92 2.68
CA LEU A 146 -24.47 20.61 2.15
C LEU A 146 -23.19 20.04 2.76
N LEU A 147 -22.27 19.58 1.91
CA LEU A 147 -20.94 19.11 2.30
C LEU A 147 -19.95 20.26 2.18
N THR A 148 -19.48 20.76 3.31
CA THR A 148 -18.44 21.79 3.38
C THR A 148 -17.54 21.60 4.58
N CYS A 149 -16.34 22.16 4.52
CA CYS A 149 -15.41 22.20 5.65
C CYS A 149 -14.44 23.38 5.49
N GLU A 150 -14.01 23.95 6.62
CA GLU A 150 -12.99 24.99 6.63
C GLU A 150 -11.60 24.43 6.32
N PRO A 151 -10.72 25.20 5.64
CA PRO A 151 -9.34 24.79 5.43
C PRO A 151 -8.56 24.77 6.75
N ALA A 152 -7.69 23.77 6.93
CA ALA A 152 -6.79 23.69 8.08
C ALA A 152 -5.54 24.55 7.88
N ALA A 153 -5.15 25.33 8.90
CA ALA A 153 -3.93 26.15 8.88
C ALA A 153 -2.65 25.37 9.26
N GLU A 154 -2.79 24.29 10.04
CA GLU A 154 -1.71 23.41 10.47
C GLU A 154 -2.21 21.96 10.47
N LEU A 155 -1.31 21.00 10.25
CA LEU A 155 -1.63 19.58 10.24
C LEU A 155 -0.68 18.77 11.15
N PRO A 156 -1.18 17.69 11.78
CA PRO A 156 -0.30 16.68 12.35
C PRO A 156 0.52 16.01 11.24
N MET A 157 1.49 15.18 11.61
CA MET A 157 2.31 14.44 10.65
C MET A 157 3.08 15.33 9.65
N ALA A 158 3.36 16.59 10.01
CA ALA A 158 4.02 17.57 9.15
C ALA A 158 5.36 18.05 9.76
N GLN A 159 5.53 19.36 9.99
CA GLN A 159 6.79 20.03 10.37
C GLN A 159 7.56 19.39 11.54
N ARG A 160 6.87 18.71 12.46
CA ARG A 160 7.51 17.97 13.57
C ARG A 160 8.47 16.86 13.12
N TYR A 161 8.20 16.22 11.98
CA TYR A 161 8.84 14.96 11.59
C TYR A 161 9.85 15.09 10.45
N PHE A 162 9.79 16.17 9.68
CA PHE A 162 10.55 16.34 8.46
C PHE A 162 11.60 17.44 8.61
N LEU A 163 12.81 17.16 8.12
CA LEU A 163 13.88 18.16 8.11
C LEU A 163 13.60 19.26 7.08
N PHE A 164 12.88 18.90 6.02
CA PHE A 164 12.43 19.76 4.93
C PHE A 164 11.03 19.31 4.48
#